data_AF-A0AAV7DQZ5-F1
#
_entry.id   AF-A0AAV7DQZ5-F1
#
_cell.length_a   1.000
_cell.length_b   1.000
_cell.length_c   1.000
_cell.angle_alpha   90.00
_cell.angle_beta   90.00
_cell.angle_gamma   90.00
#
_symmetry.space_group_name_H-M   'P 1'
#
loop_
_entity.id
_entity.type
_entity.pdbx_description
1 polymer ?
#
loop_
_entity_poly.entity_id
_entity_poly.type
_entity_poly.pdbx_seq_one_letter_code
_entity_poly.pdbx_strand_id
1 'polypeptide(L)'
;MEDLDGSRFWLKEGAKFVRNPGIRGILLNRRNILIMSMPIESMLLAVNSNFLVFSVSLDDMMGQSFASLVPTVAAAESAIGLAIFVITFRVRGTIAVEFINCIQGAGLSRWASASDSIVLS
;
A
#
# COMPACT_ATOMS: atom_id res chain seq x y z
N MET A 1 4.07 -43.58 -22.43
CA MET A 1 5.38 -42.92 -22.25
C MET A 1 5.15 -41.47 -21.81
N GLU A 2 4.21 -41.28 -20.88
CA GLU A 2 3.61 -40.02 -20.41
C GLU A 2 3.13 -40.42 -19.00
N ASP A 3 3.55 -39.84 -17.87
CA ASP A 3 2.91 -38.67 -17.23
C ASP A 3 3.66 -38.29 -15.92
N LEU A 4 4.93 -37.86 -15.99
CA LEU A 4 5.72 -37.51 -14.79
C LEU A 4 6.15 -36.03 -14.72
N ASP A 5 5.37 -35.09 -15.28
CA ASP A 5 5.68 -33.64 -15.15
C ASP A 5 4.71 -32.86 -14.23
N GLY A 6 3.65 -33.50 -13.72
CA GLY A 6 2.66 -32.82 -12.87
C GLY A 6 3.23 -32.25 -11.55
N SER A 7 4.20 -32.93 -10.93
CA SER A 7 4.78 -32.50 -9.65
C SER A 7 5.69 -31.26 -9.77
N ARG A 8 6.25 -30.99 -10.95
CA ARG A 8 7.09 -29.80 -11.21
C ARG A 8 6.24 -28.57 -11.57
N PHE A 9 5.02 -28.79 -12.07
CA PHE A 9 4.02 -27.76 -12.35
C PHE A 9 3.59 -27.03 -11.06
N TRP A 10 3.21 -27.78 -10.03
CA TRP A 10 2.84 -27.23 -8.71
C TRP A 10 3.96 -26.41 -8.06
N LEU A 11 5.21 -26.84 -8.20
CA LEU A 11 6.37 -26.13 -7.66
C LEU A 11 6.66 -24.83 -8.42
N LYS A 12 6.51 -24.81 -9.76
CA LYS A 12 6.77 -23.61 -10.57
C LYS A 12 5.63 -22.59 -10.51
N GLU A 13 4.39 -23.04 -10.35
CA GLU A 13 3.22 -22.16 -10.26
C GLU A 13 2.99 -21.63 -8.85
N GLY A 14 3.16 -22.48 -7.83
CA GLY A 14 3.18 -22.05 -6.43
C GLY A 14 4.28 -21.02 -6.15
N ALA A 15 5.49 -21.22 -6.71
CA ALA A 15 6.59 -20.27 -6.59
C ALA A 15 6.35 -18.95 -7.34
N LYS A 16 5.52 -18.93 -8.40
CA LYS A 16 5.09 -17.69 -9.09
C LYS A 16 4.14 -16.86 -8.22
N PHE A 17 3.36 -17.52 -7.37
CA PHE A 17 2.41 -16.88 -6.46
C PHE A 17 3.12 -16.31 -5.23
N VAL A 18 4.10 -17.04 -4.68
CA VAL A 18 4.86 -16.61 -3.50
C VAL A 18 5.80 -15.43 -3.78
N ARG A 19 6.34 -15.30 -5.00
CA ARG A 19 7.38 -14.29 -5.29
C ARG A 19 6.84 -12.87 -5.47
N ASN A 20 5.54 -12.67 -5.68
CA ASN A 20 5.06 -11.32 -5.97
C ASN A 20 3.58 -11.00 -5.67
N PRO A 21 3.06 -11.32 -4.46
CA PRO A 21 1.72 -10.88 -4.07
C PRO A 21 1.66 -9.35 -3.96
N GLY A 22 2.77 -8.71 -3.55
CA GLY A 22 2.86 -7.27 -3.31
C GLY A 22 2.68 -6.40 -4.57
N ILE A 23 3.51 -6.63 -5.58
CA ILE A 23 3.57 -5.75 -6.76
C ILE A 23 2.39 -6.03 -7.71
N ARG A 24 1.91 -7.28 -7.79
CA ARG A 24 0.71 -7.60 -8.61
C ARG A 24 -0.56 -7.01 -7.99
N GLY A 25 -0.69 -6.99 -6.67
CA GLY A 25 -1.84 -6.40 -5.98
C GLY A 25 -1.96 -4.89 -6.19
N ILE A 26 -0.82 -4.17 -6.13
CA ILE A 26 -0.76 -2.71 -6.36
C ILE A 26 -1.04 -2.32 -7.82
N LEU A 27 -0.57 -3.11 -8.79
CA LEU A 27 -0.70 -2.79 -10.22
C LEU A 27 -2.10 -3.09 -10.78
N LEU A 28 -2.83 -4.07 -10.25
CA LEU A 28 -4.11 -4.52 -10.82
C LEU A 28 -5.33 -3.72 -10.34
N ASN A 29 -5.25 -3.00 -9.22
CA ASN A 29 -6.45 -2.42 -8.61
C ASN A 29 -6.22 -1.03 -7.99
N ARG A 30 -6.14 0.01 -8.83
CA ARG A 30 -6.06 1.42 -8.38
C ARG A 30 -7.39 2.01 -7.88
N ARG A 31 -8.49 1.25 -7.92
CA ARG A 31 -9.83 1.75 -7.58
C ARG A 31 -10.19 1.58 -6.10
N ASN A 32 -9.55 0.68 -5.36
CA ASN A 32 -9.91 0.43 -3.97
C ASN A 32 -8.69 0.60 -3.06
N ILE A 33 -8.68 1.68 -2.27
CA ILE A 33 -7.60 2.01 -1.33
C ILE A 33 -7.34 0.87 -0.34
N LEU A 34 -8.39 0.14 0.06
CA LEU A 34 -8.27 -1.07 0.90
C LEU A 34 -7.42 -2.17 0.26
N ILE A 35 -7.56 -2.42 -1.04
CA ILE A 35 -6.79 -3.45 -1.76
C ILE A 35 -5.32 -3.01 -1.93
N MET A 36 -5.04 -1.70 -1.88
CA MET A 36 -3.68 -1.18 -1.93
C MET A 36 -2.94 -1.35 -0.58
N SER A 37 -3.65 -1.42 0.56
CA SER A 37 -3.05 -1.64 1.89
C SER A 37 -2.68 -3.10 2.17
N MET A 38 -3.47 -4.05 1.67
CA MET A 38 -3.27 -5.51 1.85
C MET A 38 -1.85 -6.02 1.47
N PRO A 39 -1.26 -5.63 0.31
CA PRO A 39 0.08 -6.08 -0.04
C PRO A 39 1.19 -5.50 0.86
N ILE A 40 0.97 -4.32 1.46
CA ILE A 40 1.93 -3.68 2.37
C ILE A 40 2.00 -4.46 3.69
N GLU A 41 0.85 -4.84 4.24
CA GLU A 41 0.78 -5.70 5.44
C GLU A 41 1.45 -7.06 5.22
N SER A 42 1.22 -7.69 4.07
CA SER A 42 1.84 -8.98 3.71
C SER A 42 3.36 -8.89 3.60
N MET A 43 3.91 -7.82 3.03
CA MET A 43 5.36 -7.60 2.95
C MET A 43 5.97 -7.39 4.34
N LEU A 44 5.32 -6.59 5.19
CA LEU A 44 5.79 -6.34 6.56
C LEU A 44 5.79 -7.63 7.39
N LEU A 45 4.74 -8.44 7.27
CA LEU A 45 4.61 -9.72 7.96
C LEU A 45 5.64 -10.76 7.48
N ALA A 46 5.95 -10.80 6.19
CA ALA A 46 6.97 -11.70 5.63
C ALA A 46 8.37 -11.38 6.18
N VAL A 47 8.73 -10.10 6.26
CA VAL A 47 10.00 -9.64 6.86
C VAL A 47 10.03 -9.96 8.37
N ASN A 48 8.92 -9.74 9.07
CA ASN A 48 8.81 -10.05 10.51
C ASN A 48 8.96 -11.55 10.79
N SER A 49 8.39 -12.42 9.96
CA SER A 49 8.53 -13.86 10.10
C SER A 49 9.98 -14.31 9.91
N ASN A 50 10.72 -13.70 8.99
CA ASN A 50 12.14 -14.00 8.79
C ASN A 50 12.96 -13.61 10.04
N PHE A 51 12.64 -12.45 10.63
CA PHE A 51 13.25 -12.00 11.87
C PHE A 51 12.91 -12.90 13.08
N LEU A 52 11.65 -13.35 13.18
CA LEU A 52 11.20 -14.28 14.23
C LEU A 52 11.96 -15.61 14.19
N VAL A 53 12.13 -16.20 13.00
CA VAL A 53 12.87 -17.47 12.82
C VAL A 53 14.34 -17.31 13.25
N PHE A 54 14.96 -16.17 12.93
CA PHE A 54 16.33 -15.88 13.35
C PHE A 54 16.43 -15.72 14.87
N SER A 55 15.46 -15.05 15.48
CA SER A 55 15.37 -14.88 16.94
C SER A 55 15.21 -16.20 17.69
N VAL A 56 14.41 -17.13 17.16
CA VAL A 56 14.24 -18.49 17.74
C VAL A 56 15.51 -19.32 17.59
N SER A 57 16.23 -19.15 16.47
CA SER A 57 17.48 -19.89 16.22
C SER A 57 18.64 -19.47 17.13
N LEU A 58 18.59 -18.24 17.66
CA LEU A 58 19.58 -17.68 18.59
C LEU A 58 19.12 -17.72 20.06
N ASP A 59 17.92 -18.26 20.33
CA ASP A 59 17.27 -18.29 21.65
C ASP A 59 17.20 -16.91 22.33
N ASP A 60 17.03 -15.85 21.53
CA ASP A 60 16.98 -14.47 22.03
C ASP A 60 15.55 -14.04 22.33
N MET A 61 15.26 -13.81 23.62
CA MET A 61 13.96 -13.29 24.08
C MET A 61 13.71 -11.84 23.68
N MET A 62 14.77 -11.05 23.45
CA MET A 62 14.64 -9.65 23.02
C MET A 62 14.16 -9.55 21.58
N GLY A 63 14.68 -10.39 20.69
CA GLY A 63 14.20 -10.49 19.31
C GLY A 63 12.73 -10.91 19.20
N GLN A 64 12.24 -11.80 20.07
CA GLN A 64 10.83 -12.18 20.10
C GLN A 64 9.93 -11.01 20.53
N SER A 65 10.37 -10.23 21.51
CA SER A 65 9.65 -9.04 21.97
C SER A 65 9.55 -8.00 20.86
N PHE A 66 10.64 -7.77 20.13
CA PHE A 66 10.66 -6.84 19.00
C PHE A 66 9.80 -7.33 17.81
N ALA A 67 9.75 -8.64 17.56
CA ALA A 67 8.92 -9.24 16.53
C ALA A 67 7.41 -9.05 16.78
N SER A 68 6.98 -8.88 18.04
CA SER A 68 5.58 -8.60 18.38
C SER A 68 5.17 -7.14 18.10
N LEU A 69 6.13 -6.22 17.99
CA LEU A 69 5.87 -4.80 17.77
C LEU A 69 5.53 -4.48 16.31
N VAL A 70 6.18 -5.14 15.34
CA VAL A 70 6.00 -4.79 13.92
C VAL A 70 4.58 -5.04 13.37
N PRO A 71 3.84 -6.14 13.69
CA PRO A 71 2.44 -6.26 13.28
C PRO A 71 1.52 -5.27 14.00
N THR A 72 1.91 -4.78 15.19
CA THR A 72 1.17 -3.74 15.92
C THR A 72 1.28 -2.40 15.19
N VAL A 73 2.47 -2.06 14.68
CA VAL A 73 2.67 -0.88 13.82
C VAL A 73 1.91 -1.03 12.50
N ALA A 74 1.93 -2.20 11.87
CA ALA A 74 1.14 -2.47 10.67
C ALA A 74 -0.36 -2.23 10.88
N ALA A 75 -0.90 -2.73 11.99
CA ALA A 75 -2.30 -2.54 12.36
C ALA A 75 -2.64 -1.05 12.57
N ALA A 76 -1.73 -0.28 13.17
CA ALA A 76 -1.90 1.16 13.35
C ALA A 76 -1.91 1.91 12.00
N GLU A 77 -1.01 1.57 11.08
CA GLU A 77 -0.97 2.14 9.72
C GLU A 77 -2.26 1.84 8.95
N SER A 78 -2.75 0.59 9.00
CA SER A 78 -4.01 0.21 8.36
C SER A 78 -5.23 0.88 8.99
N ALA A 79 -5.25 1.11 10.31
CA ALA A 79 -6.30 1.87 10.97
C ALA A 79 -6.37 3.32 10.49
N ILE A 80 -5.21 3.97 10.31
CA ILE A 80 -5.11 5.33 9.74
C ILE A 80 -5.57 5.32 8.28
N GLY A 81 -5.12 4.34 7.49
CA GLY A 81 -5.52 4.17 6.10
C GLY A 81 -7.04 4.00 5.94
N LEU A 82 -7.66 3.21 6.80
CA LEU A 82 -9.11 3.00 6.81
C LEU A 82 -9.86 4.26 7.26
N ALA A 83 -9.37 4.99 8.26
CA ALA A 83 -9.99 6.23 8.72
C ALA A 83 -10.07 7.27 7.59
N ILE A 84 -8.96 7.46 6.87
CA ILE A 84 -8.91 8.37 5.71
C ILE A 84 -9.84 7.88 4.60
N PHE A 85 -9.88 6.56 4.35
CA PHE A 85 -10.78 5.96 3.36
C PHE A 85 -12.26 6.22 3.68
N VAL A 86 -12.69 5.99 4.93
CA VAL A 86 -14.09 6.19 5.35
C VAL A 86 -14.52 7.65 5.21
N ILE A 87 -13.66 8.59 5.61
CA ILE A 87 -13.95 10.03 5.49
C ILE A 87 -14.06 10.42 4.01
N THR A 88 -13.13 9.94 3.17
CA THR A 88 -13.13 10.23 1.73
C THR A 88 -14.34 9.62 1.04
N PHE A 89 -14.74 8.40 1.41
CA PHE A 89 -15.91 7.72 0.85
C PHE A 89 -17.22 8.45 1.20
N ARG A 90 -17.35 8.94 2.45
CA ARG A 90 -18.49 9.74 2.89
C ARG A 90 -18.64 11.06 2.12
N VAL A 91 -17.54 11.67 1.72
CA VAL A 91 -17.56 12.98 1.02
C VAL A 91 -17.74 12.81 -0.49
N ARG A 92 -17.21 11.73 -1.10
CA ARG A 92 -17.03 11.70 -2.55
C ARG A 92 -17.97 10.79 -3.33
N GLY A 93 -18.46 9.68 -2.78
CA GLY A 93 -19.37 8.74 -3.48
C GLY A 93 -18.87 8.14 -4.83
N THR A 94 -17.78 8.66 -5.39
CA THR A 94 -17.15 8.30 -6.66
C THR A 94 -15.68 8.73 -6.62
N ILE A 95 -14.81 7.87 -7.13
CA ILE A 95 -13.35 7.99 -7.09
C ILE A 95 -12.90 8.85 -8.29
N ALA A 96 -13.36 10.09 -8.37
CA ALA A 96 -12.93 11.01 -9.43
C ALA A 96 -11.76 11.86 -8.94
N VAL A 97 -10.55 11.45 -9.33
CA VAL A 97 -9.29 12.20 -9.21
C VAL A 97 -9.28 13.42 -10.16
N GLU A 98 -10.43 13.96 -10.56
CA GLU A 98 -10.50 15.11 -11.48
C GLU A 98 -10.50 16.47 -10.78
N PHE A 99 -10.82 16.53 -9.49
CA PHE A 99 -10.97 17.83 -8.81
C PHE A 99 -9.67 18.47 -8.31
N ILE A 100 -8.53 17.77 -8.25
CA ILE A 100 -7.26 18.39 -7.85
C ILE A 100 -6.87 19.50 -8.84
N ASN A 101 -7.19 19.32 -10.12
CA ASN A 101 -6.91 20.30 -11.15
C ASN A 101 -7.77 21.57 -11.01
N CYS A 102 -8.98 21.44 -10.46
CA CYS A 102 -9.90 22.56 -10.26
C CYS A 102 -9.43 23.52 -9.16
N ILE A 103 -8.81 23.01 -8.10
CA ILE A 103 -8.35 23.85 -6.97
C ILE A 103 -7.10 24.67 -7.35
N GLN A 104 -6.26 24.16 -8.25
CA GLN A 104 -5.06 24.88 -8.71
C GLN A 104 -5.38 26.01 -9.70
N GLY A 105 -6.41 25.84 -10.56
CA GLY A 105 -6.81 26.86 -11.54
C GLY A 105 -7.43 28.12 -10.92
N ALA A 106 -8.17 27.99 -9.81
CA ALA A 106 -8.85 29.12 -9.16
C ALA A 106 -7.89 30.09 -8.45
N GLY A 107 -6.69 29.64 -8.06
CA GLY A 107 -5.66 30.49 -7.48
C GLY A 107 -4.95 31.34 -8.54
N LEU A 108 -4.53 30.72 -9.66
CA LEU A 108 -3.70 31.36 -10.67
C LEU A 108 -4.37 32.56 -11.36
N SER A 109 -5.67 32.49 -11.64
CA SER A 109 -6.41 33.56 -12.30
C SER A 109 -6.46 34.85 -11.48
N ARG A 110 -6.45 34.74 -10.14
CA ARG A 110 -6.50 35.88 -9.23
C ARG A 110 -5.16 36.59 -9.07
N TRP A 111 -4.05 35.84 -9.14
CA TRP A 111 -2.71 36.41 -9.12
C TRP A 111 -2.32 37.06 -10.45
N ALA A 112 -2.79 36.50 -11.58
CA ALA A 112 -2.61 37.12 -12.89
C ALA A 112 -3.28 38.51 -12.93
N SER A 113 -4.54 38.61 -12.50
CA SER A 113 -5.27 39.88 -12.45
C SER A 113 -4.66 40.89 -11.47
N ALA A 114 -4.14 40.44 -10.32
CA ALA A 114 -3.47 41.31 -9.36
C ALA A 114 -2.12 41.85 -9.88
N SER A 115 -1.37 41.05 -10.64
CA SER A 115 -0.10 41.48 -11.23
C SER A 115 -0.31 42.54 -12.32
N ASP A 116 -1.35 42.39 -13.15
CA ASP A 116 -1.68 43.38 -14.19
C ASP A 116 -2.12 44.72 -13.59
N SER A 117 -2.70 44.70 -12.38
CA SER A 117 -3.13 45.90 -11.65
C SER A 117 -1.96 46.70 -11.07
N ILE A 118 -0.84 46.06 -10.76
CA ILE A 118 0.35 46.69 -10.16
C ILE A 118 1.26 47.30 -11.24
N VAL A 119 1.25 46.76 -12.47
CA VAL A 119 2.09 47.24 -13.57
C VAL A 119 1.49 48.47 -14.28
N LEU A 120 0.18 48.71 -14.14
CA LEU A 120 -0.54 49.82 -14.77
C LEU A 120 -0.73 51.06 -13.87
N SER A 121 -0.17 51.08 -12.64
CA SER A 121 -0.23 52.21 -11.70
C SER A 121 1.15 52.80 -11.43
#